data_AF-A0A813HSI1-F1
#
_entry.id   AF-A0A813HSI1-F1
#
_cell.length_a   1.000
_cell.length_b   1.000
_cell.length_c   1.000
_cell.angle_alpha   90.00
_cell.angle_beta   90.00
_cell.angle_gamma   90.00
#
_symmetry.space_group_name_H-M   'P 1'
#
loop_
_entity.id
_entity.type
_entity.pdbx_description
1 polymer ?
#
loop_
_entity_poly.entity_id
_entity_poly.type
_entity_poly.pdbx_seq_one_letter_code
_entity_poly.pdbx_strand_id
1 'polypeptide(L)'
;MSLRHAAAETHGAPAIQATDDWSFATPGAGPGTSPNAPPEVTQRVIIFVLGGFTHSELRAAAEVEHKMPRGTEVLIGGTSLLTPRRLIRALRPQRSGSDGIPGAEGGDPTDLT
;
A
#
# COMPACT_ATOMS: atom_id res chain seq x y z
N MET A 1 45.34 51.02 7.20
CA MET A 1 44.18 51.36 6.34
C MET A 1 44.28 50.46 5.11
N SER A 2 43.72 49.25 5.13
CA SER A 2 42.36 48.90 4.64
C SER A 2 42.13 49.46 3.22
N LEU A 3 41.96 48.66 2.16
CA LEU A 3 40.88 47.70 1.97
C LEU A 3 41.23 46.60 0.95
N ARG A 4 40.63 45.42 1.16
CA ARG A 4 40.69 44.21 0.33
C ARG A 4 39.75 44.29 -0.88
N HIS A 5 40.08 43.48 -1.89
CA HIS A 5 39.22 43.02 -2.98
C HIS A 5 37.78 42.66 -2.54
N ALA A 6 36.79 43.03 -3.36
CA ALA A 6 35.55 42.27 -3.51
C ALA A 6 34.90 42.58 -4.88
N ALA A 7 34.85 41.55 -5.74
CA ALA A 7 33.94 41.48 -6.87
C ALA A 7 32.54 41.10 -6.32
N ALA A 8 31.50 41.78 -6.77
CA ALA A 8 30.11 41.47 -6.43
C ALA A 8 29.42 40.92 -7.70
N GLU A 9 29.28 39.60 -7.75
CA GLU A 9 28.40 38.91 -8.69
C GLU A 9 26.96 39.02 -8.19
N THR A 10 26.11 39.60 -9.04
CA THR A 10 24.67 39.75 -8.83
C THR A 10 24.01 38.37 -8.76
N HIS A 11 23.58 37.99 -7.55
CA HIS A 11 22.88 36.72 -7.31
C HIS A 11 21.52 36.71 -8.01
N GLY A 12 21.32 35.68 -8.84
CA GLY A 12 20.06 35.38 -9.49
C GLY A 12 18.93 35.11 -8.50
N ALA A 13 17.73 35.50 -8.90
CA ALA A 13 16.50 35.16 -8.19
C ALA A 13 16.36 33.61 -8.12
N PRO A 14 16.10 33.01 -6.95
CA PRO A 14 15.79 31.59 -6.89
C PRO A 14 14.39 31.38 -7.47
N ALA A 15 14.33 30.57 -8.53
CA ALA A 15 13.09 30.00 -9.02
C ALA A 15 12.40 29.25 -7.88
N ILE A 16 11.13 29.56 -7.63
CA ILE A 16 10.28 28.75 -6.76
C ILE A 16 10.13 27.39 -7.45
N GLN A 17 10.93 26.41 -7.03
CA GLN A 17 10.74 25.02 -7.42
C GLN A 17 9.51 24.53 -6.66
N ALA A 18 8.37 24.51 -7.35
CA ALA A 18 7.20 23.77 -6.91
C ALA A 18 7.60 22.28 -6.88
N THR A 19 7.98 21.80 -5.71
CA THR A 19 8.24 20.38 -5.48
C THR A 19 6.90 19.66 -5.38
N ASP A 20 6.70 18.64 -6.20
CA ASP A 20 5.53 17.76 -6.11
C ASP A 20 5.45 17.12 -4.72
N ASP A 21 4.29 17.25 -4.08
CA ASP A 21 3.95 16.79 -2.71
C ASP A 21 3.92 15.25 -2.57
N TRP A 22 4.44 14.54 -3.56
CA TRP A 22 4.61 13.08 -3.62
C TRP A 22 6.07 12.65 -3.77
N SER A 23 7.01 13.59 -3.90
CA SER A 23 8.44 13.27 -3.88
C SER A 23 8.93 13.20 -2.44
N PHE A 24 9.17 11.98 -1.95
CA PHE A 24 9.93 11.78 -0.72
C PHE A 24 11.32 12.36 -0.95
N ALA A 25 11.65 13.39 -0.17
CA ALA A 25 12.87 14.17 -0.28
C ALA A 25 14.11 13.30 -0.53
N THR A 26 14.93 13.74 -1.48
CA THR A 26 16.27 13.20 -1.73
C THR A 26 17.04 13.14 -0.40
N PRO A 27 17.48 11.96 0.07
CA PRO A 27 18.16 11.88 1.34
C PRO A 27 19.57 12.47 1.17
N GLY A 28 19.86 13.60 1.83
CA GLY A 28 21.26 14.04 1.93
C GLY A 28 21.58 15.53 2.11
N ALA A 29 20.65 16.47 2.22
CA ALA A 29 21.04 17.88 2.34
C ALA A 29 20.15 18.71 3.29
N GLY A 30 20.20 18.40 4.59
CA GLY A 30 19.64 19.26 5.64
C GLY A 30 20.53 19.24 6.89
N PRO A 31 20.97 20.39 7.43
CA PRO A 31 21.79 20.43 8.62
C PRO A 31 20.91 20.24 9.86
N GLY A 32 20.83 19.02 10.40
CA GLY A 32 20.08 18.79 11.63
C GLY A 32 19.71 17.34 11.92
N THR A 33 20.68 16.42 11.93
CA THR A 33 20.43 15.05 12.42
C THR A 33 20.33 15.07 13.95
N SER A 34 19.11 15.01 14.48
CA SER A 34 18.88 14.75 15.91
C SER A 34 19.36 13.33 16.25
N PRO A 35 20.09 13.13 17.37
CA PRO A 35 20.65 11.83 17.75
C PRO A 35 19.60 10.76 18.11
N ASN A 36 18.31 11.13 18.11
CA ASN A 36 17.19 10.23 18.39
C ASN A 36 16.22 10.08 17.20
N ALA A 37 16.67 10.40 15.98
CA ALA A 37 15.85 10.19 14.80
C ALA A 37 15.65 8.68 14.56
N PRO A 38 14.43 8.24 14.20
CA PRO A 38 14.20 6.88 13.73
C PRO A 38 15.19 6.52 12.62
N PRO A 39 15.59 5.24 12.48
CA PRO A 39 16.47 4.82 11.41
C PRO A 39 15.86 5.25 10.07
N GLU A 40 16.66 5.95 9.28
CA GLU A 40 16.26 6.40 7.96
C GLU A 40 15.94 5.18 7.09
N VAL A 41 14.74 5.16 6.48
CA VAL A 41 14.31 4.09 5.60
C VAL A 41 15.02 4.28 4.25
N THR A 42 15.99 3.42 3.96
CA THR A 42 16.80 3.46 2.75
C THR A 42 16.23 2.60 1.62
N GLN A 43 15.44 1.57 1.95
CA GLN A 43 14.86 0.64 0.99
C GLN A 43 13.46 0.20 1.41
N ARG A 44 12.53 0.10 0.45
CA ARG A 44 11.18 -0.44 0.68
C ARG A 44 10.92 -1.62 -0.23
N VAL A 45 10.41 -2.71 0.34
CA VAL A 45 9.90 -3.86 -0.40
C VAL A 45 8.38 -3.87 -0.24
N ILE A 46 7.65 -3.69 -1.35
CA ILE A 46 6.19 -3.57 -1.34
C ILE A 46 5.59 -4.81 -2.01
N ILE A 47 4.75 -5.54 -1.27
CA ILE A 47 4.06 -6.75 -1.73
C ILE A 47 2.56 -6.48 -1.78
N PHE A 48 1.94 -6.71 -2.94
CA PHE A 48 0.49 -6.57 -3.10
C PHE A 48 -0.15 -7.91 -3.51
N VAL A 49 -1.03 -8.45 -2.66
CA VAL A 49 -1.67 -9.75 -2.86
C VAL A 49 -3.08 -9.58 -3.44
N LEU A 50 -3.29 -10.11 -4.65
CA LEU A 50 -4.61 -10.19 -5.28
C LEU A 50 -5.49 -11.21 -4.55
N GLY A 51 -6.78 -10.88 -4.37
CA GLY A 51 -7.72 -11.71 -3.60
C GLY A 51 -7.63 -11.54 -2.08
N GLY A 52 -6.64 -10.79 -1.59
CA GLY A 52 -6.44 -10.49 -0.18
C GLY A 52 -5.29 -11.28 0.44
N PHE A 53 -4.81 -10.81 1.58
CA PHE A 53 -3.70 -11.42 2.32
C PHE A 53 -4.17 -11.87 3.70
N THR A 54 -3.48 -12.82 4.30
CA THR A 54 -3.79 -13.43 5.59
C THR A 54 -2.97 -12.82 6.72
N HIS A 55 -3.38 -13.08 7.95
CA HIS A 55 -2.61 -12.68 9.14
C HIS A 55 -1.25 -13.37 9.21
N SER A 56 -1.14 -14.61 8.69
CA SER A 56 0.12 -15.34 8.63
C SER A 56 1.12 -14.69 7.69
N GLU A 57 0.66 -14.16 6.55
CA GLU A 57 1.51 -13.42 5.60
C GLU A 57 1.94 -12.07 6.17
N LEU A 58 1.04 -11.37 6.86
CA LEU A 58 1.39 -10.14 7.59
C LEU A 58 2.48 -10.39 8.64
N ARG A 59 2.33 -11.46 9.42
CA ARG A 59 3.33 -11.88 10.40
C ARG A 59 4.66 -12.23 9.71
N ALA A 60 4.62 -12.97 8.61
CA ALA A 60 5.82 -13.33 7.86
C ALA A 60 6.55 -12.09 7.34
N ALA A 61 5.83 -11.08 6.83
CA ALA A 61 6.42 -9.81 6.42
C ALA A 61 7.18 -9.13 7.56
N ALA A 62 6.58 -9.05 8.75
CA ALA A 62 7.24 -8.52 9.94
C ALA A 62 8.47 -9.36 10.34
N GLU A 63 8.36 -10.69 10.37
CA GLU A 63 9.51 -11.56 10.70
C GLU A 63 10.67 -11.42 9.69
N VAL A 64 10.36 -11.18 8.42
CA VAL A 64 11.35 -10.96 7.37
C VAL A 64 12.00 -9.58 7.51
N GLU A 65 11.22 -8.53 7.80
CA GLU A 65 11.74 -7.17 8.03
C GLU A 65 12.85 -7.16 9.10
N HIS A 66 12.65 -7.89 10.21
CA HIS A 66 13.65 -7.99 11.28
C HIS A 66 14.95 -8.70 10.86
N LYS A 67 14.93 -9.46 9.76
CA LYS A 67 16.09 -10.17 9.21
C LYS A 67 16.75 -9.39 8.06
N MET A 68 16.13 -8.31 7.60
CA MET A 68 16.64 -7.49 6.51
C MET A 68 17.72 -6.51 7.00
N PRO A 69 18.55 -5.97 6.10
CA PRO A 69 19.48 -4.90 6.43
C PRO A 69 18.78 -3.71 7.09
N ARG A 70 19.47 -3.01 8.00
CA ARG A 70 18.96 -1.79 8.63
C ARG A 70 18.52 -0.78 7.57
N GLY A 71 17.38 -0.13 7.81
CA GLY A 71 16.78 0.81 6.86
C GLY A 71 15.93 0.15 5.77
N THR A 72 15.76 -1.18 5.78
CA THR A 72 14.83 -1.88 4.90
C THR A 72 13.48 -2.05 5.57
N GLU A 73 12.43 -1.58 4.92
CA GLU A 73 11.04 -1.73 5.36
C GLU A 73 10.31 -2.71 4.45
N VAL A 74 9.52 -3.62 5.03
CA VAL A 74 8.70 -4.59 4.28
C VAL A 74 7.23 -4.26 4.46
N LEU A 75 6.59 -3.83 3.38
CA LEU A 75 5.18 -3.47 3.34
C LEU A 75 4.40 -4.55 2.62
N ILE A 76 3.34 -5.07 3.25
CA ILE A 76 2.41 -6.01 2.62
C ILE A 76 1.00 -5.44 2.64
N GLY A 77 0.34 -5.52 1.50
CA GLY A 77 -1.03 -5.11 1.31
C GLY A 77 -1.76 -6.04 0.34
N GLY A 78 -3.03 -5.74 0.13
CA GLY A 78 -3.86 -6.47 -0.81
C GLY A 78 -5.26 -5.90 -0.84
N THR A 79 -6.16 -6.59 -1.51
CA THR A 79 -7.56 -6.15 -1.64
C THR A 79 -8.37 -6.27 -0.34
N SER A 80 -8.01 -7.21 0.54
CA SER A 80 -8.64 -7.40 1.84
C SER A 80 -7.77 -8.20 2.81
N LEU A 81 -7.99 -8.04 4.12
CA LEU A 81 -7.41 -8.90 5.16
C LEU A 81 -8.31 -10.12 5.39
N LEU A 82 -7.75 -11.29 5.11
CA LEU A 82 -8.41 -12.58 5.14
C LEU A 82 -8.26 -13.27 6.50
N THR A 83 -9.37 -13.92 6.87
CA THR A 83 -9.41 -14.95 7.90
C THR A 83 -9.87 -16.26 7.24
N PRO A 84 -9.59 -17.43 7.83
CA PRO A 84 -9.96 -18.72 7.22
C PRO A 84 -11.44 -18.79 6.83
N ARG A 85 -12.33 -18.28 7.69
CA ARG A 85 -13.78 -18.22 7.42
C ARG A 85 -14.13 -17.34 6.22
N ARG A 86 -13.48 -16.17 6.07
CA ARG A 86 -13.73 -15.26 4.94
C ARG A 86 -13.24 -15.87 3.64
N LEU A 87 -12.07 -16.51 3.65
CA LEU A 87 -11.52 -17.20 2.49
C LEU A 87 -12.44 -18.35 2.03
N ILE A 88 -12.85 -19.23 2.95
CA ILE A 88 -13.77 -20.34 2.63
C ILE A 88 -15.11 -19.82 2.08
N ARG A 89 -15.65 -18.73 2.64
CA ARG A 89 -16.88 -18.11 2.12
C ARG A 89 -16.69 -17.56 0.71
N ALA A 90 -15.55 -16.92 0.42
CA ALA A 90 -15.25 -16.37 -0.89
C ALA A 90 -15.07 -17.46 -1.95
N LEU A 91 -14.49 -18.61 -1.57
CA LEU A 91 -14.29 -19.76 -2.45
C LEU A 91 -15.54 -20.63 -2.59
N ARG A 92 -16.52 -20.50 -1.70
CA ARG A 92 -17.76 -21.26 -1.79
C ARG A 92 -18.47 -20.88 -3.10
N PRO A 93 -18.81 -21.86 -3.96
CA PRO A 93 -19.58 -21.59 -5.18
C PRO A 93 -20.84 -20.81 -4.80
N GLN A 94 -20.95 -19.60 -5.34
CA GLN A 94 -22.21 -18.89 -5.28
C GLN A 94 -23.12 -19.66 -6.23
N ARG A 95 -24.15 -20.30 -5.69
CA ARG A 95 -25.22 -20.83 -6.54
C ARG A 95 -25.79 -19.59 -7.24
N SER A 96 -25.47 -19.43 -8.51
CA SER A 96 -26.16 -18.48 -9.37
C SER A 96 -27.63 -18.84 -9.30
N GLY A 97 -28.41 -18.03 -8.59
CA GLY A 97 -29.86 -18.13 -8.58
C GLY A 97 -30.38 -17.76 -9.96
N SER A 98 -30.24 -18.68 -10.91
CA SER A 98 -30.81 -18.64 -12.25
C SER A 98 -31.21 -20.06 -12.66
N ASP A 99 -31.92 -20.75 -11.78
CA ASP A 99 -32.90 -21.78 -12.17
C ASP A 99 -34.29 -21.15 -12.20
N GLY A 100 -34.37 -19.96 -12.82
CA GLY A 100 -35.63 -19.37 -13.25
C GLY A 100 -35.86 -19.76 -14.71
N ILE A 101 -36.50 -20.90 -14.93
CA ILE A 101 -37.13 -21.16 -16.23
C ILE A 101 -38.39 -20.27 -16.29
N PRO A 102 -38.52 -19.37 -17.27
CA PRO A 102 -39.76 -18.64 -17.48
C PRO A 102 -40.72 -19.53 -18.28
N GLY A 103 -41.83 -19.94 -17.66
CA GLY A 103 -43.01 -20.44 -18.35
C GLY A 103 -43.08 -21.96 -18.57
N ALA A 104 -43.92 -22.62 -17.78
CA ALA A 104 -44.79 -23.68 -18.26
C ALA A 104 -46.04 -23.67 -17.37
N GLU A 105 -47.13 -23.12 -17.91
CA GLU A 105 -48.47 -23.40 -17.40
C GLU A 105 -48.69 -24.92 -17.38
N GLY A 106 -49.20 -25.41 -16.26
CA GLY A 106 -49.54 -26.82 -16.08
C GLY A 106 -50.31 -26.95 -14.79
N GLY A 107 -51.62 -26.67 -14.85
CA GLY A 107 -52.52 -26.97 -13.75
C GLY A 107 -52.47 -28.46 -13.42
N ASP A 108 -52.37 -28.77 -12.12
CA ASP A 108 -52.59 -30.12 -11.62
C ASP A 108 -54.08 -30.25 -11.19
N PRO A 109 -54.85 -31.17 -11.82
CA PRO A 109 -56.29 -31.35 -11.62
C PRO A 109 -56.68 -32.19 -10.38
N THR A 110 -55.91 -32.11 -9.29
CA THR A 110 -56.18 -32.90 -8.07
C THR A 110 -56.76 -32.11 -6.89
N ASP A 111 -57.32 -30.93 -7.16
CA ASP A 111 -58.18 -30.23 -6.21
C ASP A 111 -59.61 -30.81 -6.28
N LEU A 112 -59.86 -31.87 -5.51
CA LEU A 112 -61.19 -32.35 -5.18
C LEU A 112 -61.23 -32.59 -3.67
N THR A 113 -62.07 -31.80 -3.00
CA THR A 113 -62.44 -31.73 -1.56
C THR A 113 -61.58 -30.86 -0.65
#